data_AF-A0A926Q154-F1
#
_entry.id   AF-A0A926Q154-F1
#
_cell.length_a   1.000
_cell.length_b   1.000
_cell.length_c   1.000
_cell.angle_alpha   90.00
_cell.angle_beta   90.00
_cell.angle_gamma   90.00
#
_symmetry.space_group_name_H-M   'P 1'
#
loop_
_entity.id
_entity.type
_entity.pdbx_description
1 polymer ?
#
loop_
_entity_poly.entity_id
_entity_poly.type
_entity_poly.pdbx_seq_one_letter_code
_entity_poly.pdbx_strand_id
1 'polypeptide(L)'
;MAKKNEAVASNGLDDYFTQVITSKHVFYVDEPVSAGGKDKQPSPTDYLLGALASCTAITMRMYAQRKGWDVGKIKVHASRLSVMGNDGIRQKIKKEVVFEKELPKEQEDRLMEIGEKCPVSLMLKQNVEMTLEKVDKLDEGIVKEYTKEGTTVVWKPNLCIHSEKCWRGLYSVFNPKKHPWVNMDGAPVDKIVEQVGKCPSGALSIKKEP
;
A
#
# COMPACT_ATOMS: atom_id res chain seq x y z
N MET A 1 -17.55 2.52 9.73
CA MET A 1 -16.97 3.07 8.47
C MET A 1 -15.69 2.32 8.19
N ALA A 2 -15.43 1.83 6.98
CA ALA A 2 -14.14 1.23 6.66
C ALA A 2 -13.05 2.33 6.74
N LYS A 3 -11.98 2.08 7.50
CA LYS A 3 -10.81 2.97 7.58
C LYS A 3 -10.27 3.12 6.16
N LYS A 4 -10.41 4.30 5.54
CA LYS A 4 -9.88 4.58 4.21
C LYS A 4 -8.42 5.02 4.39
N ASN A 5 -7.48 4.30 3.79
CA ASN A 5 -6.02 4.53 3.80
C ASN A 5 -5.31 4.08 5.10
N GLU A 6 -5.16 2.77 5.26
CA GLU A 6 -4.34 2.18 6.32
C GLU A 6 -3.20 1.34 5.72
N ALA A 7 -2.10 1.24 6.47
CA ALA A 7 -0.98 0.37 6.15
C ALA A 7 -0.47 -0.28 7.44
N VAL A 8 -0.15 -1.56 7.38
CA VAL A 8 0.50 -2.32 8.46
C VAL A 8 1.86 -2.76 7.95
N ALA A 9 2.91 -2.40 8.68
CA ALA A 9 4.28 -2.80 8.40
C ALA A 9 4.76 -3.80 9.46
N SER A 10 5.51 -4.81 9.05
CA SER A 10 6.12 -5.78 9.96
C SER A 10 7.49 -6.24 9.45
N ASN A 11 8.43 -6.39 10.38
CA ASN A 11 9.79 -6.88 10.14
C ASN A 11 10.23 -7.83 11.27
N GLY A 12 11.28 -8.61 10.99
CA GLY A 12 11.88 -9.55 11.95
C GLY A 12 13.01 -8.92 12.76
N LEU A 13 13.63 -9.71 13.63
CA LEU A 13 14.66 -9.25 14.57
C LEU A 13 15.97 -8.78 13.91
N ASP A 14 16.33 -9.35 12.74
CA ASP A 14 17.67 -9.18 12.14
C ASP A 14 17.63 -8.60 10.71
N ASP A 15 16.53 -7.99 10.29
CA ASP A 15 16.41 -7.41 8.94
C ASP A 15 15.55 -6.13 8.93
N TYR A 16 16.04 -5.08 8.26
CA TYR A 16 15.25 -3.89 7.93
C TYR A 16 14.25 -4.18 6.80
N PHE A 17 14.39 -5.34 6.14
CA PHE A 17 13.41 -5.86 5.20
C PHE A 17 12.02 -6.00 5.84
N THR A 18 11.12 -5.15 5.37
CA THR A 18 9.79 -4.93 5.95
C THR A 18 8.72 -5.31 4.93
N GLN A 19 7.76 -6.15 5.34
CA GLN A 19 6.54 -6.37 4.58
C GLN A 19 5.52 -5.30 4.96
N VAL A 20 4.94 -4.63 3.95
CA VAL A 20 3.87 -3.64 4.12
C VAL A 20 2.60 -4.13 3.44
N ILE A 21 1.51 -4.16 4.20
CA ILE A 21 0.16 -4.52 3.74
C ILE A 21 -0.70 -3.27 3.77
N THR A 22 -1.30 -2.93 2.64
CA THR A 22 -2.36 -1.92 2.51
C THR A 22 -3.70 -2.61 2.24
N SER A 23 -4.78 -1.86 2.05
CA SER A 23 -6.12 -2.41 1.84
C SER A 23 -6.21 -3.53 0.78
N LYS A 24 -5.41 -3.46 -0.30
CA LYS A 24 -5.44 -4.47 -1.39
C LYS A 24 -4.07 -4.89 -1.92
N HIS A 25 -2.98 -4.34 -1.40
CA HIS A 25 -1.65 -4.55 -1.97
C HIS A 25 -0.62 -4.85 -0.89
N VAL A 26 0.31 -5.73 -1.25
CA VAL A 26 1.49 -6.04 -0.47
C VAL A 26 2.70 -5.52 -1.24
N PHE A 27 3.58 -4.81 -0.56
CA PHE A 27 4.90 -4.42 -1.07
C PHE A 27 5.95 -4.57 0.02
N TYR A 28 7.20 -4.43 -0.36
CA TYR A 28 8.33 -4.62 0.54
C TYR A 28 9.19 -3.36 0.57
N VAL A 29 9.79 -3.10 1.72
CA VAL A 29 10.62 -1.93 2.00
C VAL A 29 11.91 -2.44 2.62
N ASP A 30 13.04 -1.81 2.34
CA ASP A 30 14.33 -2.11 2.98
C ASP A 30 15.06 -0.79 3.24
N GLU A 31 16.30 -0.84 3.71
CA GLU A 31 17.18 0.31 3.78
C GLU A 31 18.44 0.07 2.94
N PRO A 32 19.14 1.13 2.49
CA PRO A 32 20.40 0.97 1.79
C PRO A 32 21.46 0.39 2.74
N VAL A 33 22.51 -0.21 2.15
CA VAL A 33 23.65 -0.76 2.90
C VAL A 33 24.30 0.28 3.82
N SER A 34 24.33 1.55 3.38
CA SER A 34 24.87 2.66 4.19
C SER A 34 24.09 2.95 5.48
N ALA A 35 22.84 2.49 5.57
CA ALA A 35 21.99 2.60 6.76
C ALA A 35 21.80 1.26 7.49
N GLY A 36 22.57 0.22 7.10
CA GLY A 36 22.54 -1.11 7.70
C GLY A 36 21.55 -2.09 7.07
N GLY A 37 20.82 -1.67 6.03
CA GLY A 37 19.95 -2.57 5.26
C GLY A 37 20.68 -3.38 4.20
N LYS A 38 19.91 -4.10 3.37
CA LYS A 38 20.47 -4.98 2.34
C LYS A 38 20.18 -4.49 0.93
N ASP A 39 19.58 -3.30 0.79
CA ASP A 39 19.22 -2.67 -0.48
C ASP A 39 18.42 -3.61 -1.41
N LYS A 40 17.59 -4.48 -0.83
CA LYS A 40 16.78 -5.46 -1.59
C LYS A 40 15.51 -4.83 -2.15
N GLN A 41 15.08 -3.71 -1.60
CA GLN A 41 13.85 -2.99 -1.92
C GLN A 41 14.05 -1.49 -1.70
N PRO A 42 13.19 -0.63 -2.29
CA PRO A 42 13.27 0.81 -2.06
C PRO A 42 13.15 1.19 -0.58
N SER A 43 13.77 2.29 -0.19
CA SER A 43 13.68 2.81 1.16
C SER A 43 12.30 3.40 1.50
N PRO A 44 11.93 3.55 2.78
CA PRO A 44 10.73 4.29 3.15
C PRO A 44 10.72 5.71 2.56
N THR A 45 11.89 6.34 2.46
CA THR A 45 12.03 7.68 1.86
C THR A 45 11.77 7.64 0.35
N ASP A 46 12.22 6.60 -0.36
CA ASP A 46 11.94 6.42 -1.79
C ASP A 46 10.45 6.22 -2.04
N TYR A 47 9.77 5.44 -1.19
CA TYR A 47 8.33 5.29 -1.24
C TYR A 47 7.59 6.61 -0.99
N LEU A 48 8.04 7.44 -0.05
CA LEU A 48 7.47 8.77 0.19
C LEU A 48 7.62 9.68 -1.04
N LEU A 49 8.82 9.73 -1.64
CA LEU A 49 9.08 10.52 -2.84
C LEU A 49 8.30 9.98 -4.06
N GLY A 50 8.19 8.65 -4.18
CA GLY A 50 7.39 7.98 -5.20
C GLY A 50 5.90 8.26 -5.06
N ALA A 51 5.37 8.26 -3.83
CA ALA A 51 3.99 8.65 -3.54
C ALA A 51 3.73 10.11 -3.92
N LEU A 52 4.66 11.02 -3.62
CA LEU A 52 4.54 12.43 -3.99
C LEU A 52 4.59 12.64 -5.52
N ALA A 53 5.58 12.05 -6.19
CA ALA A 53 5.76 12.16 -7.64
C ALA A 53 4.55 11.59 -8.40
N SER A 54 4.11 10.39 -8.03
CA SER A 54 2.94 9.75 -8.64
C SER A 54 1.66 10.53 -8.39
N CYS A 55 1.43 11.04 -7.17
CA CYS A 55 0.27 11.85 -6.85
C CYS A 55 0.22 13.15 -7.68
N THR A 56 1.36 13.83 -7.88
CA THR A 56 1.45 15.00 -8.76
C THR A 56 1.14 14.63 -10.21
N ALA A 57 1.75 13.57 -10.76
CA ALA A 57 1.52 13.13 -12.13
C ALA A 57 0.04 12.74 -12.39
N ILE A 58 -0.57 11.98 -11.46
CA ILE A 58 -1.98 11.59 -11.52
C ILE A 58 -2.88 12.83 -11.50
N THR A 59 -2.62 13.78 -10.60
CA THR A 59 -3.44 15.00 -10.48
C THR A 59 -3.39 15.84 -11.77
N MET A 60 -2.20 16.02 -12.34
CA MET A 60 -2.04 16.71 -13.63
C MET A 60 -2.76 15.96 -14.76
N ARG A 61 -2.63 14.62 -14.83
CA ARG A 61 -3.33 13.79 -15.83
C ARG A 61 -4.83 13.93 -15.74
N MET A 62 -5.40 13.80 -14.54
CA MET A 62 -6.84 13.93 -14.30
C MET A 62 -7.36 15.28 -14.79
N TYR A 63 -6.61 16.36 -14.53
CA TYR A 63 -6.98 17.70 -14.97
C TYR A 63 -6.92 17.84 -16.50
N ALA A 64 -5.82 17.40 -17.12
CA ALA A 64 -5.67 17.41 -18.58
C ALA A 64 -6.80 16.65 -19.28
N GLN A 65 -7.14 15.45 -18.79
CA GLN A 65 -8.24 14.64 -19.31
C GLN A 65 -9.59 15.36 -19.20
N ARG A 66 -9.88 15.98 -18.06
CA ARG A 66 -11.12 16.75 -17.86
C ARG A 66 -11.24 17.93 -18.85
N LYS A 67 -10.11 18.50 -19.26
CA LYS A 67 -10.05 19.61 -20.22
C LYS A 67 -9.92 19.18 -21.68
N GLY A 68 -9.75 17.88 -21.94
CA GLY A 68 -9.49 17.36 -23.29
C GLY A 68 -8.11 17.73 -23.83
N TRP A 69 -7.13 18.02 -22.96
CA TRP A 69 -5.77 18.39 -23.36
C TRP A 69 -4.91 17.14 -23.55
N ASP A 70 -4.27 17.04 -24.70
CA ASP A 70 -3.31 15.97 -24.98
C ASP A 70 -1.89 16.42 -24.62
N VAL A 71 -1.42 15.96 -23.47
CA VAL A 71 -0.10 16.28 -22.91
C VAL A 71 0.95 15.19 -23.16
N GLY A 72 0.60 14.13 -23.92
CA GLY A 72 1.43 12.93 -24.03
C GLY A 72 1.73 12.33 -22.65
N LYS A 73 2.89 11.68 -22.47
CA LYS A 73 3.40 11.19 -21.17
C LYS A 73 3.75 12.36 -20.25
N ILE A 74 3.48 12.18 -18.95
CA ILE A 74 3.88 13.09 -17.87
C ILE A 74 4.94 12.36 -17.06
N LYS A 75 6.13 12.95 -16.91
CA LYS A 75 7.17 12.46 -16.00
C LYS A 75 7.32 13.44 -14.86
N VAL A 76 7.35 12.94 -13.63
CA VAL A 76 7.60 13.74 -12.43
C VAL A 76 8.76 13.11 -11.67
N HIS A 77 9.80 13.88 -11.44
CA HIS A 77 10.93 13.51 -10.59
C HIS A 77 10.82 14.27 -9.28
N ALA A 78 10.79 13.55 -8.15
CA ALA A 78 10.80 14.14 -6.82
C ALA A 78 12.10 13.77 -6.11
N SER A 79 12.81 14.77 -5.59
CA SER A 79 14.10 14.58 -4.93
C SER A 79 14.15 15.35 -3.60
N ARG A 80 14.71 14.72 -2.56
CA ARG A 80 15.05 15.40 -1.29
C ARG A 80 16.42 16.07 -1.41
N LEU A 81 16.52 17.31 -0.95
CA LEU A 81 17.72 18.13 -0.94
C LEU A 81 17.93 18.70 0.47
N SER A 82 19.18 18.71 0.93
CA SER A 82 19.60 19.48 2.10
C SER A 82 20.01 20.88 1.65
N VAL A 83 19.42 21.92 2.24
CA VAL A 83 19.69 23.32 1.89
C VAL A 83 20.22 24.04 3.12
N MET A 84 21.37 24.69 2.98
CA MET A 84 21.92 25.57 4.01
C MET A 84 21.13 26.89 4.01
N GLY A 85 20.52 27.23 5.14
CA GLY A 85 19.93 28.55 5.40
C GLY A 85 20.66 29.26 6.54
N ASN A 86 20.27 30.50 6.79
CA ASN A 86 20.83 31.29 7.90
C ASN A 86 20.58 30.64 9.27
N ASP A 87 19.50 29.85 9.39
CA ASP A 87 19.09 29.17 10.62
C ASP A 87 19.51 27.69 10.66
N GLY A 88 20.43 27.27 9.77
CA GLY A 88 20.95 25.90 9.70
C GLY A 88 20.49 25.09 8.48
N ILE A 89 20.72 23.77 8.53
CA ILE A 89 20.38 22.85 7.44
C ILE A 89 18.88 22.54 7.50
N ARG A 90 18.16 22.89 6.42
CA ARG A 90 16.75 22.51 6.23
C ARG A 90 16.59 21.50 5.11
N GLN A 91 15.60 20.63 5.24
CA GLN A 91 15.22 19.70 4.18
C GLN A 91 14.26 20.37 3.19
N LYS A 92 14.47 20.16 1.90
CA LYS A 92 13.62 20.63 0.82
C LYS A 92 13.31 19.48 -0.13
N ILE A 93 12.07 19.37 -0.58
CA ILE A 93 11.72 18.48 -1.68
C ILE A 93 11.57 19.31 -2.95
N LYS A 94 12.26 18.92 -4.02
CA LYS A 94 12.13 19.50 -5.37
C LYS A 94 11.32 18.53 -6.23
N LYS A 95 10.36 19.05 -7.00
CA LYS A 95 9.64 18.33 -8.03
C LYS A 95 10.00 18.92 -9.39
N GLU A 96 10.33 18.08 -10.36
CA GLU A 96 10.62 18.46 -11.74
C GLU A 96 9.66 17.70 -12.65
N VAL A 97 9.04 18.41 -13.60
CA VAL A 97 7.97 17.87 -14.43
C VAL A 97 8.36 18.01 -15.90
N VAL A 98 8.13 16.95 -16.67
CA VAL A 98 8.32 16.94 -18.13
C VAL A 98 7.04 16.42 -18.78
N PHE A 99 6.52 17.19 -19.74
CA PHE A 99 5.47 16.77 -20.65
C PHE A 99 6.09 16.28 -21.96
N GLU A 100 5.56 15.19 -22.53
CA GLU A 100 6.05 14.65 -23.81
C GLU A 100 5.69 15.53 -25.00
N LYS A 101 4.57 16.25 -24.90
CA LYS A 101 4.13 17.21 -25.93
C LYS A 101 4.44 18.63 -25.51
N GLU A 102 4.74 19.46 -26.50
CA GLU A 102 4.76 20.91 -26.34
C GLU A 102 3.34 21.42 -26.10
N LEU A 103 3.18 22.29 -25.11
CA LEU A 103 1.88 22.80 -24.67
C LEU A 103 1.84 24.31 -24.84
N PRO A 104 0.66 24.88 -25.17
CA PRO A 104 0.45 26.31 -25.01
C PRO A 104 0.77 26.73 -23.58
N LYS A 105 1.42 27.89 -23.41
CA LYS A 105 1.92 28.35 -22.11
C LYS A 105 0.85 28.37 -21.01
N GLU A 106 -0.38 28.74 -21.37
CA GLU A 106 -1.53 28.72 -20.46
C GLU A 106 -1.87 27.33 -19.93
N GLN A 107 -1.77 26.28 -20.76
CA GLN A 107 -2.00 24.90 -20.33
C GLN A 107 -0.89 24.42 -19.40
N GLU A 108 0.36 24.71 -19.76
CA GLU A 108 1.53 24.38 -18.94
C GLU A 108 1.43 25.03 -17.55
N ASP A 109 1.21 26.34 -17.50
CA ASP A 109 1.10 27.10 -16.25
C ASP A 109 -0.03 26.56 -15.38
N ARG A 110 -1.17 26.24 -15.99
CA ARG A 110 -2.31 25.67 -15.26
C ARG A 110 -2.01 24.27 -14.73
N LEU A 111 -1.33 23.43 -15.50
CA LEU A 111 -0.94 22.09 -15.04
C LEU A 111 0.07 22.18 -13.90
N MET A 112 1.04 23.08 -13.97
CA MET A 112 2.01 23.31 -12.90
C MET A 112 1.32 23.78 -11.60
N GLU A 113 0.34 24.69 -11.69
CA GLU A 113 -0.45 25.12 -10.53
C GLU A 113 -1.25 23.95 -9.91
N ILE A 114 -1.85 23.10 -10.74
CA ILE A 114 -2.62 21.94 -10.28
C ILE A 114 -1.71 20.87 -9.67
N GLY A 115 -0.52 20.66 -10.22
CA GLY A 115 0.47 19.71 -9.69
C GLY A 115 0.98 20.05 -8.28
N GLU A 116 0.89 21.32 -7.88
CA GLU A 116 1.17 21.79 -6.51
C GLU A 116 0.06 21.49 -5.50
N LYS A 117 -1.14 21.16 -5.99
CA LYS A 117 -2.35 20.93 -5.19
C LYS A 117 -2.74 19.45 -5.12
N CYS A 118 -1.82 18.53 -5.45
CA CYS A 118 -2.09 17.11 -5.31
C CYS A 118 -2.29 16.73 -3.82
N PRO A 119 -3.17 15.76 -3.49
CA PRO A 119 -3.48 15.40 -2.10
C PRO A 119 -2.26 15.17 -1.20
N VAL A 120 -1.22 14.47 -1.71
CA VAL A 120 0.01 14.23 -0.94
C VAL A 120 0.81 15.52 -0.71
N SER A 121 0.88 16.43 -1.70
CA SER A 121 1.51 17.74 -1.50
C SER A 121 0.77 18.56 -0.43
N LEU A 122 -0.57 18.52 -0.43
CA LEU A 122 -1.37 19.23 0.57
C LEU A 122 -1.15 18.65 1.97
N MET A 123 -1.13 17.32 2.11
CA MET A 123 -0.86 16.64 3.37
C MET A 123 0.52 17.01 3.95
N LEU A 124 1.57 17.02 3.13
CA LEU A 124 2.93 17.38 3.58
C LEU A 124 3.09 18.87 3.93
N LYS A 125 2.19 19.73 3.44
CA LYS A 125 2.18 21.17 3.74
C LYS A 125 1.32 21.50 4.98
N GLN A 126 0.56 20.53 5.50
CA GLN A 126 -0.29 20.70 6.67
C GLN A 126 0.48 20.40 7.97
N ASN A 127 -0.03 20.96 9.08
CA ASN A 127 0.42 20.56 10.41
C ASN A 127 -0.35 19.31 10.83
N VAL A 128 0.24 18.14 10.62
CA VAL A 128 -0.38 16.83 10.92
C VAL A 128 0.02 16.41 12.34
N GLU A 129 -0.97 16.26 13.23
CA GLU A 129 -0.76 15.67 14.55
C GLU A 129 -0.56 14.16 14.43
N MET A 130 0.45 13.64 15.14
CA MET A 130 0.80 12.21 15.14
C MET A 130 1.02 11.74 16.57
N THR A 131 0.45 10.59 16.92
CA THR A 131 0.63 9.92 18.21
C THR A 131 1.28 8.55 18.01
N LEU A 132 1.99 8.08 19.02
CA LEU A 132 2.59 6.73 19.05
C LEU A 132 2.14 6.03 20.33
N GLU A 133 1.46 4.90 20.16
CA GLU A 133 0.90 4.13 21.27
C GLU A 133 1.31 2.67 21.14
N LYS A 134 1.73 2.07 22.25
CA LYS A 134 1.97 0.63 22.33
C LYS A 134 0.64 -0.08 22.62
N VAL A 135 0.32 -1.07 21.80
CA VAL A 135 -0.82 -1.97 22.02
C VAL A 135 -0.32 -3.42 22.11
N ASP A 136 -1.01 -4.26 22.88
CA ASP A 136 -0.66 -5.68 22.97
C ASP A 136 -0.94 -6.44 21.67
N LYS A 137 -1.99 -6.01 20.96
CA LYS A 137 -2.39 -6.52 19.64
C LYS A 137 -2.97 -5.38 18.81
N LEU A 138 -2.68 -5.38 17.51
CA LEU A 138 -3.34 -4.49 16.56
C LEU A 138 -4.82 -4.87 16.43
N ASP A 139 -5.67 -3.89 16.14
CA ASP A 139 -7.07 -4.11 15.77
C ASP A 139 -7.12 -4.88 14.44
N GLU A 140 -7.35 -6.19 14.53
CA GLU A 140 -7.44 -7.08 13.36
C GLU A 140 -8.83 -7.01 12.68
N GLY A 141 -9.75 -6.21 13.22
CA GLY A 141 -11.13 -6.13 12.80
C GLY A 141 -11.87 -7.46 12.97
N ILE A 142 -12.71 -7.80 11.98
CA ILE A 142 -13.48 -9.06 12.02
C ILE A 142 -12.49 -10.22 11.89
N VAL A 143 -12.57 -11.18 12.82
CA VAL A 143 -11.89 -12.48 12.71
C VAL A 143 -12.95 -13.56 12.81
N LYS A 144 -13.01 -14.45 11.81
CA LYS A 144 -13.89 -15.63 11.86
C LYS A 144 -13.05 -16.89 11.88
N GLU A 145 -13.43 -17.83 12.74
CA GLU A 145 -12.77 -19.12 12.87
C GLU A 145 -13.72 -20.23 12.44
N TYR A 146 -13.19 -21.19 11.68
CA TYR A 146 -13.91 -22.37 11.19
C TYR A 146 -13.10 -23.61 11.49
N THR A 147 -13.59 -24.47 12.40
CA THR A 147 -12.85 -25.62 12.91
C THR A 147 -13.43 -26.93 12.40
N LYS A 148 -12.54 -27.84 11.99
CA LYS A 148 -12.85 -29.24 11.68
C LYS A 148 -11.66 -30.11 12.02
N GLU A 149 -11.90 -31.22 12.74
CA GLU A 149 -10.89 -32.25 13.02
C GLU A 149 -9.58 -31.67 13.59
N GLY A 150 -9.70 -30.74 14.55
CA GLY A 150 -8.55 -30.06 15.16
C GLY A 150 -7.89 -28.96 14.32
N THR A 151 -8.27 -28.81 13.04
CA THR A 151 -7.76 -27.74 12.17
C THR A 151 -8.71 -26.55 12.14
N THR A 152 -8.21 -25.36 12.45
CA THR A 152 -8.98 -24.10 12.41
C THR A 152 -8.50 -23.21 11.28
N VAL A 153 -9.40 -22.92 10.32
CA VAL A 153 -9.22 -21.87 9.33
C VAL A 153 -9.63 -20.54 9.93
N VAL A 154 -8.72 -19.59 9.94
CA VAL A 154 -8.96 -18.20 10.35
C VAL A 154 -9.16 -17.34 9.11
N TRP A 155 -10.23 -16.55 9.11
CA TRP A 155 -10.52 -15.58 8.06
C TRP A 155 -10.57 -14.16 8.60
N LYS A 156 -9.73 -13.28 8.05
CA LYS A 156 -9.64 -11.85 8.35
C LYS A 156 -10.00 -11.06 7.07
N PRO A 157 -11.26 -10.64 6.86
CA PRO A 157 -11.70 -9.96 5.64
C PRO A 157 -10.95 -8.66 5.37
N ASN A 158 -10.52 -7.93 6.41
CA ASN A 158 -9.79 -6.67 6.24
C ASN A 158 -8.42 -6.85 5.57
N LEU A 159 -7.82 -8.04 5.71
CA LEU A 159 -6.58 -8.38 5.02
C LEU A 159 -6.82 -8.92 3.60
N CYS A 160 -8.07 -9.12 3.17
CA CYS A 160 -8.36 -9.77 1.90
C CYS A 160 -8.11 -8.84 0.73
N ILE A 161 -7.07 -9.12 -0.05
CA ILE A 161 -6.78 -8.38 -1.29
C ILE A 161 -7.65 -8.81 -2.48
N HIS A 162 -8.64 -9.68 -2.24
CA HIS A 162 -9.53 -10.24 -3.26
C HIS A 162 -8.80 -10.83 -4.48
N SER A 163 -7.69 -11.55 -4.25
CA SER A 163 -6.93 -12.23 -5.32
C SER A 163 -7.68 -13.37 -6.03
N GLU A 164 -8.88 -13.72 -5.55
CA GLU A 164 -9.75 -14.81 -6.04
C GLU A 164 -9.18 -16.23 -5.95
N LYS A 165 -7.89 -16.38 -5.60
CA LYS A 165 -7.20 -17.68 -5.49
C LYS A 165 -7.94 -18.66 -4.59
N CYS A 166 -8.49 -18.21 -3.47
CA CYS A 166 -9.20 -19.05 -2.50
C CYS A 166 -10.40 -19.79 -3.11
N TRP A 167 -11.38 -19.04 -3.60
CA TRP A 167 -12.64 -19.61 -4.10
C TRP A 167 -12.52 -20.23 -5.48
N ARG A 168 -11.62 -19.71 -6.34
CA ARG A 168 -11.33 -20.36 -7.63
C ARG A 168 -10.58 -21.67 -7.46
N GLY A 169 -9.74 -21.80 -6.42
CA GLY A 169 -8.96 -23.00 -6.16
C GLY A 169 -9.71 -24.10 -5.41
N LEU A 170 -10.66 -23.75 -4.53
CA LEU A 170 -11.45 -24.73 -3.78
C LEU A 170 -12.86 -24.21 -3.50
N TYR A 171 -13.67 -24.11 -4.55
CA TYR A 171 -15.03 -23.51 -4.49
C TYR A 171 -16.00 -24.25 -3.56
N SER A 172 -15.81 -25.55 -3.35
CA SER A 172 -16.63 -26.34 -2.43
C SER A 172 -16.49 -25.91 -0.97
N VAL A 173 -15.33 -25.33 -0.63
CA VAL A 173 -15.00 -24.82 0.72
C VAL A 173 -15.15 -23.31 0.78
N PHE A 174 -14.58 -22.57 -0.17
CA PHE A 174 -14.60 -21.11 -0.20
C PHE A 174 -15.60 -20.62 -1.25
N ASN A 175 -16.79 -20.23 -0.83
CA ASN A 175 -17.85 -19.78 -1.73
C ASN A 175 -18.36 -18.38 -1.35
N PRO A 176 -17.96 -17.32 -2.08
CA PRO A 176 -18.35 -15.94 -1.77
C PRO A 176 -19.85 -15.66 -1.94
N LYS A 177 -20.62 -16.60 -2.53
CA LYS A 177 -22.09 -16.49 -2.68
C LYS A 177 -22.87 -17.14 -1.54
N LYS A 178 -22.21 -17.81 -0.60
CA LYS A 178 -22.84 -18.50 0.54
C LYS A 178 -22.51 -17.82 1.86
N HIS A 179 -23.40 -17.98 2.83
CA HIS A 179 -23.19 -17.57 4.22
C HIS A 179 -23.49 -18.78 5.12
N PRO A 180 -22.51 -19.29 5.90
CA PRO A 180 -21.09 -18.89 5.91
C PRO A 180 -20.40 -19.17 4.56
N TRP A 181 -19.44 -18.32 4.19
CA TRP A 181 -18.72 -18.44 2.91
C TRP A 181 -17.61 -19.50 2.97
N VAL A 182 -17.20 -19.91 4.18
CA VAL A 182 -16.29 -21.04 4.42
C VAL A 182 -17.10 -22.25 4.87
N ASN A 183 -16.99 -23.35 4.13
CA ASN A 183 -17.62 -24.63 4.41
C ASN A 183 -16.53 -25.69 4.63
N MET A 184 -16.22 -25.99 5.89
CA MET A 184 -15.17 -26.96 6.24
C MET A 184 -15.51 -28.40 5.82
N ASP A 185 -16.76 -28.68 5.47
CA ASP A 185 -17.19 -29.98 4.94
C ASP A 185 -17.11 -30.08 3.42
N GLY A 186 -16.70 -29.02 2.74
CA GLY A 186 -16.58 -28.99 1.28
C GLY A 186 -15.40 -29.79 0.71
N ALA A 187 -14.41 -30.13 1.53
CA ALA A 187 -13.24 -30.91 1.13
C ALA A 187 -12.52 -31.55 2.33
N PRO A 188 -11.65 -32.54 2.11
CA PRO A 188 -10.70 -33.02 3.12
C PRO A 188 -9.78 -31.93 3.68
N VAL A 189 -9.37 -32.07 4.95
CA VAL A 189 -8.60 -31.05 5.70
C VAL A 189 -7.26 -30.72 5.02
N ASP A 190 -6.55 -31.70 4.48
CA ASP A 190 -5.28 -31.51 3.76
C ASP A 190 -5.44 -30.54 2.57
N LYS A 191 -6.54 -30.67 1.82
CA LYS A 191 -6.87 -29.78 0.70
C LYS A 191 -7.25 -28.38 1.14
N ILE A 192 -7.93 -28.26 2.29
CA ILE A 192 -8.24 -26.95 2.87
C ILE A 192 -6.95 -26.24 3.27
N VAL A 193 -6.05 -26.92 3.98
CA VAL A 193 -4.75 -26.37 4.42
C VAL A 193 -3.89 -25.94 3.22
N GLU A 194 -3.77 -26.81 2.21
CA GLU A 194 -3.04 -26.51 0.98
C GLU A 194 -3.60 -25.26 0.29
N GLN A 195 -4.94 -25.13 0.21
CA GLN A 195 -5.58 -24.00 -0.44
C GLN A 195 -5.44 -22.70 0.37
N VAL A 196 -5.58 -22.77 1.70
CA VAL A 196 -5.37 -21.62 2.60
C VAL A 196 -3.96 -21.05 2.45
N GLY A 197 -2.95 -21.92 2.32
CA GLY A 197 -1.55 -21.51 2.10
C GLY A 197 -1.31 -20.72 0.80
N LYS A 198 -2.25 -20.76 -0.15
CA LYS A 198 -2.18 -19.96 -1.40
C LYS A 198 -2.69 -18.53 -1.23
N CYS A 199 -3.18 -18.14 -0.05
CA CYS A 199 -3.65 -16.78 0.23
C CYS A 199 -2.45 -15.80 0.30
N PRO A 200 -2.30 -14.87 -0.66
CA PRO A 200 -1.12 -14.01 -0.74
C PRO A 200 -1.09 -12.92 0.34
N SER A 201 -2.22 -12.64 0.98
CA SER A 201 -2.35 -11.55 1.95
C SER A 201 -2.49 -12.03 3.39
N GLY A 202 -2.50 -13.34 3.64
CA GLY A 202 -2.74 -13.90 4.96
C GLY A 202 -4.18 -13.71 5.48
N ALA A 203 -5.11 -13.24 4.64
CA ALA A 203 -6.53 -13.13 4.98
C ALA A 203 -7.16 -14.48 5.31
N LEU A 204 -6.63 -15.56 4.76
CA LEU A 204 -6.88 -16.92 5.21
C LEU A 204 -5.58 -17.47 5.79
N SER A 205 -5.66 -18.06 6.98
CA SER A 205 -4.54 -18.75 7.62
C SER A 205 -5.04 -19.95 8.42
N ILE A 206 -4.12 -20.85 8.75
CA ILE A 206 -4.39 -21.93 9.72
C ILE A 206 -3.94 -21.44 11.09
N LYS A 207 -4.83 -21.56 12.08
CA LYS A 207 -4.49 -21.27 13.48
C LYS A 207 -3.40 -22.24 13.91
N LYS A 208 -2.23 -21.71 14.26
CA LYS A 208 -1.17 -22.51 14.89
C LYS A 208 -1.59 -22.81 16.32
N GLU A 209 -1.35 -24.04 16.78
CA GLU A 209 -1.45 -24.34 18.21
C GLU A 209 -0.43 -23.47 18.98
N PRO A 210 -0.80 -22.99 20.18
CA PRO A 210 0.06 -22.15 21.00
C PRO A 210 1.34 -22.87 21.46
#